data_AF-A0A9J6P7E5-F1
#
_entry.id   AF-A0A9J6P7E5-F1
#
_cell.length_a   1.000
_cell.length_b   1.000
_cell.length_c   1.000
_cell.angle_alpha   90.00
_cell.angle_beta   90.00
_cell.angle_gamma   90.00
#
_symmetry.space_group_name_H-M   'P 1'
#
loop_
_entity.id
_entity.type
_entity.pdbx_description
1 polymer ?
#
loop_
_entity_poly.entity_id
_entity_poly.type
_entity_poly.pdbx_seq_one_letter_code
_entity_poly.pdbx_strand_id
1 'polypeptide(L)'
;MDAVTKLVKETKPDLIILTGDSIFPFILKAGTRNNIKQAKKLVEFMDCFKIPYAFLFGNHDIEMGSKGDKNQISEIISDGQYSIFAKGDKNLTGLGNYIIKLHDCKEQLLMALVMLDSNMYRDGWFYSGFDCIREEQTAWCTEEISKLKKQNHDLKSSSFFSYALTRIQASL
;
A
#
# COMPACT_ATOMS: atom_id res chain seq x y z
N MET A 1 -18.04 4.46 -7.48
CA MET A 1 -17.86 4.48 -6.01
C MET A 1 -19.00 3.80 -5.25
N ASP A 2 -20.19 3.63 -5.85
CA ASP A 2 -21.36 3.06 -5.18
C ASP A 2 -21.19 1.62 -4.70
N ALA A 3 -20.53 0.77 -5.48
CA ALA A 3 -20.24 -0.62 -5.09
C ALA A 3 -19.37 -0.69 -3.83
N VAL A 4 -18.28 0.08 -3.79
CA VAL A 4 -17.38 0.18 -2.61
C VAL A 4 -18.15 0.74 -1.42
N THR A 5 -18.95 1.79 -1.65
CA THR A 5 -19.76 2.40 -0.59
C THR A 5 -20.76 1.41 0.02
N LYS A 6 -21.43 0.61 -0.82
CA LYS A 6 -22.36 -0.42 -0.39
C LYS A 6 -21.62 -1.49 0.42
N LEU A 7 -20.50 -2.00 -0.09
CA LEU A 7 -19.68 -3.00 0.59
C LEU A 7 -19.26 -2.52 1.98
N VAL A 8 -18.67 -1.33 2.09
CA VAL A 8 -18.21 -0.77 3.38
C VAL A 8 -19.37 -0.60 4.37
N LYS A 9 -20.54 -0.13 3.89
CA LYS A 9 -21.72 0.02 4.75
C LYS A 9 -22.29 -1.31 5.25
N GLU A 10 -22.23 -2.35 4.43
CA GLU A 10 -22.71 -3.69 4.76
C GLU A 10 -21.74 -4.45 5.67
N THR A 11 -20.43 -4.41 5.38
CA THR A 11 -19.43 -5.17 6.13
C THR A 11 -18.92 -4.46 7.39
N LYS A 12 -19.01 -3.12 7.44
CA LYS A 12 -18.54 -2.28 8.56
C LYS A 12 -17.12 -2.66 9.01
N PRO A 13 -16.11 -2.56 8.12
CA PRO A 13 -14.77 -3.00 8.42
C PRO A 13 -14.08 -2.08 9.44
N ASP A 14 -13.18 -2.63 10.24
CA ASP A 14 -12.33 -1.85 11.16
C ASP A 14 -11.12 -1.21 10.47
N LEU A 15 -10.75 -1.72 9.28
CA LEU A 15 -9.64 -1.25 8.46
C LEU A 15 -9.94 -1.51 6.99
N ILE A 16 -9.61 -0.54 6.13
CA ILE A 16 -9.66 -0.71 4.67
C ILE A 16 -8.22 -0.72 4.12
N ILE A 17 -7.89 -1.68 3.26
CA ILE A 17 -6.56 -1.76 2.62
C ILE A 17 -6.75 -1.64 1.11
N LEU A 18 -6.15 -0.61 0.52
CA LEU A 18 -6.09 -0.41 -0.92
C LEU A 18 -4.78 -1.01 -1.46
N THR A 19 -4.87 -2.08 -2.24
CA THR A 19 -3.72 -2.88 -2.69
C THR A 19 -3.20 -2.46 -4.07
N GLY A 20 -3.13 -1.16 -4.34
CA GLY A 20 -2.66 -0.62 -5.62
C GLY A 20 -3.75 -0.26 -6.63
N ASP A 21 -3.32 0.34 -7.74
CA ASP A 21 -4.09 0.68 -8.93
C ASP A 21 -5.42 1.41 -8.65
N SER A 22 -5.41 2.25 -7.62
CA SER A 22 -6.57 3.05 -7.22
C SER A 22 -6.64 4.40 -7.95
N ILE A 23 -5.52 4.80 -8.57
CA ILE A 23 -5.35 6.00 -9.36
C ILE A 23 -4.96 5.55 -10.77
N PHE A 24 -5.77 5.90 -11.77
CA PHE A 24 -5.54 5.46 -13.15
C PHE A 24 -5.50 6.67 -14.09
N PRO A 25 -4.32 7.29 -14.29
CA PRO A 25 -4.14 8.51 -15.07
C PRO A 25 -3.77 8.22 -16.54
N PHE A 26 -4.46 7.28 -17.18
CA PHE A 26 -4.19 6.90 -18.57
C PHE A 26 -5.17 7.57 -19.54
N ILE A 27 -4.71 8.55 -20.37
CA ILE A 27 -5.60 9.36 -21.24
C ILE A 27 -6.58 8.52 -22.06
N LEU A 28 -6.11 7.47 -22.73
CA LEU A 28 -6.94 6.72 -23.67
C LEU A 28 -8.11 5.97 -23.00
N LYS A 29 -8.07 5.79 -21.67
CA LYS A 29 -9.15 5.12 -20.91
C LYS A 29 -9.77 6.01 -19.83
N ALA A 30 -8.99 6.85 -19.16
CA ALA A 30 -9.41 7.71 -18.07
C ALA A 30 -9.66 9.17 -18.50
N GLY A 31 -9.31 9.55 -19.73
CA GLY A 31 -9.49 10.91 -20.25
C GLY A 31 -8.64 11.99 -19.56
N THR A 32 -7.71 11.60 -18.68
CA THR A 32 -6.88 12.54 -17.90
C THR A 32 -5.54 11.92 -17.51
N ARG A 33 -4.49 12.76 -17.44
CA ARG A 33 -3.18 12.43 -16.82
C ARG A 33 -3.04 12.97 -15.40
N ASN A 34 -4.09 13.60 -14.89
CA ASN A 34 -4.05 14.31 -13.62
C ASN A 34 -4.31 13.35 -12.45
N ASN A 35 -3.32 12.50 -12.16
CA ASN A 35 -3.31 11.62 -10.99
C ASN A 35 -3.41 12.38 -9.66
N ILE A 36 -2.88 13.62 -9.57
CA ILE A 36 -3.04 14.47 -8.38
C ILE A 36 -4.53 14.70 -8.04
N LYS A 37 -5.34 15.05 -9.05
CA LYS A 37 -6.79 15.25 -8.84
C LYS A 37 -7.49 13.95 -8.47
N GLN A 38 -7.05 12.82 -9.03
CA GLN A 38 -7.62 11.51 -8.71
C GLN A 38 -7.25 11.08 -7.28
N ALA A 39 -5.99 11.27 -6.86
CA ALA A 39 -5.52 11.01 -5.50
C ALA A 39 -6.30 11.82 -4.46
N LYS A 40 -6.49 13.13 -4.69
CA LYS A 40 -7.30 13.98 -3.81
C LYS A 40 -8.74 13.49 -3.67
N LYS A 41 -9.37 13.13 -4.80
CA LYS A 41 -10.73 12.55 -4.78
C LYS A 41 -10.79 11.21 -4.06
N LEU A 42 -9.76 10.38 -4.20
CA LEU A 42 -9.66 9.10 -3.50
C LEU A 42 -9.59 9.35 -1.98
N VAL A 43 -8.73 10.26 -1.54
CA VAL A 43 -8.61 10.65 -0.12
C VAL A 43 -9.94 11.18 0.41
N GLU A 44 -10.55 12.15 -0.27
CA GLU A 44 -11.86 12.70 0.10
C GLU A 44 -12.94 11.61 0.23
N PHE A 45 -12.95 10.65 -0.71
CA PHE A 45 -13.89 9.54 -0.70
C PHE A 45 -13.64 8.57 0.45
N MET A 46 -12.37 8.24 0.73
CA MET A 46 -12.01 7.32 1.81
C MET A 46 -12.28 7.94 3.19
N ASP A 47 -11.97 9.23 3.36
CA ASP A 47 -12.22 9.97 4.60
C ASP A 47 -13.72 10.05 4.94
N CYS A 48 -14.61 10.01 3.94
CA CYS A 48 -16.05 9.98 4.17
C CYS A 48 -16.51 8.74 4.96
N PHE A 49 -15.76 7.64 4.95
CA PHE A 49 -16.09 6.45 5.72
C PHE A 49 -15.73 6.59 7.20
N LYS A 50 -14.80 7.48 7.55
CA LYS A 50 -14.27 7.63 8.91
C LYS A 50 -13.70 6.33 9.49
N ILE A 51 -13.14 5.50 8.62
CA ILE A 51 -12.50 4.22 8.94
C ILE A 51 -11.04 4.36 8.54
N PRO A 52 -10.08 3.96 9.39
CA PRO A 52 -8.67 3.94 9.02
C PRO A 52 -8.44 3.20 7.70
N TYR A 53 -7.61 3.74 6.83
CA TYR A 53 -7.26 3.08 5.58
C TYR A 53 -5.76 3.11 5.27
N ALA A 54 -5.29 1.99 4.75
CA ALA A 54 -3.93 1.80 4.27
C ALA A 54 -3.90 1.82 2.74
N PHE A 55 -2.76 2.24 2.19
CA PHE A 55 -2.55 2.36 0.75
C PHE A 55 -1.24 1.70 0.35
N LEU A 56 -1.27 0.99 -0.78
CA LEU A 56 -0.12 0.49 -1.50
C LEU A 56 -0.14 1.07 -2.89
N PHE A 57 1.02 1.41 -3.44
CA PHE A 57 1.12 1.80 -4.84
C PHE A 57 1.00 0.57 -5.74
N GLY A 58 0.18 0.68 -6.77
CA GLY A 58 0.23 -0.16 -7.95
C GLY A 58 1.08 0.48 -9.04
N ASN A 59 1.27 -0.26 -10.14
CA ASN A 59 2.04 0.22 -11.28
C ASN A 59 1.31 1.31 -12.06
N HIS A 60 -0.03 1.38 -11.97
CA HIS A 60 -0.77 2.37 -12.74
C HIS A 60 -0.93 3.72 -12.03
N ASP A 61 -0.69 3.77 -10.71
CA ASP A 61 -0.90 4.99 -9.92
C ASP A 61 -0.01 6.17 -10.38
N ILE A 62 1.16 5.86 -10.96
CA ILE A 62 2.14 6.83 -11.49
C ILE A 62 2.49 6.48 -12.96
N GLU A 63 1.49 6.30 -13.82
CA GLU A 63 1.73 5.98 -15.24
C GLU A 63 2.62 7.02 -15.97
N MET A 64 3.25 6.59 -17.07
CA MET A 64 4.09 7.47 -17.88
C MET A 64 3.31 8.69 -18.38
N GLY A 65 3.79 9.89 -18.03
CA GLY A 65 3.14 11.16 -18.34
C GLY A 65 2.13 11.65 -17.30
N SER A 66 2.02 10.96 -16.15
CA SER A 66 1.28 11.45 -14.99
C SER A 66 1.75 12.83 -14.55
N LYS A 67 0.82 13.65 -14.08
CA LYS A 67 1.13 15.02 -13.64
C LYS A 67 1.97 15.07 -12.37
N GLY A 68 1.68 14.20 -11.41
CA GLY A 68 2.38 14.11 -10.14
C GLY A 68 3.27 12.87 -10.07
N ASP A 69 4.41 13.00 -9.41
CA ASP A 69 5.31 11.88 -9.13
C ASP A 69 4.87 11.07 -7.89
N LYS A 70 5.56 9.96 -7.63
CA LYS A 70 5.24 9.05 -6.52
C LYS A 70 5.33 9.74 -5.15
N ASN A 71 6.26 10.69 -4.97
CA ASN A 71 6.39 11.44 -3.73
C ASN A 71 5.20 12.39 -3.52
N GLN A 72 4.81 13.14 -4.54
CA GLN A 72 3.67 14.05 -4.46
C GLN A 72 2.37 13.30 -4.19
N ILE A 73 2.16 12.15 -4.84
CA ILE A 73 0.99 11.32 -4.55
C ILE A 73 1.06 10.76 -3.13
N SER A 74 2.24 10.30 -2.68
CA SER A 74 2.41 9.79 -1.30
C SER A 74 2.06 10.85 -0.24
N GLU A 75 2.38 12.12 -0.48
CA GLU A 75 2.03 13.24 0.41
C GLU A 75 0.52 13.45 0.45
N ILE A 76 -0.14 13.48 -0.70
CA ILE A 76 -1.59 13.62 -0.77
C ILE A 76 -2.29 12.48 -0.02
N ILE A 77 -1.81 11.23 -0.20
CA ILE A 77 -2.40 10.07 0.50
C ILE A 77 -2.15 10.17 2.01
N SER A 78 -0.93 10.52 2.43
CA SER A 78 -0.58 10.72 3.86
C SER A 78 -1.36 11.84 4.53
N ASP A 79 -1.79 12.87 3.78
CA ASP A 79 -2.57 14.00 4.31
C ASP A 79 -4.04 13.67 4.61
N GLY A 80 -4.53 12.48 4.21
CA GLY A 80 -5.88 12.03 4.51
C GLY A 80 -6.13 11.86 6.01
N GLN A 81 -7.28 12.30 6.51
CA GLN A 81 -7.59 12.33 7.94
C GLN A 81 -7.59 10.94 8.57
N TYR A 82 -8.05 9.94 7.83
CA TYR A 82 -8.09 8.55 8.27
C TYR A 82 -7.02 7.69 7.58
N SER A 83 -6.06 8.30 6.89
CA SER A 83 -4.96 7.55 6.30
C SER A 83 -3.98 7.10 7.38
N ILE A 84 -3.60 5.83 7.33
CA ILE A 84 -2.49 5.26 8.09
C ILE A 84 -1.33 4.87 7.18
N PHE A 85 -1.31 5.42 5.96
CA PHE A 85 -0.23 5.22 5.00
C PHE A 85 1.06 5.87 5.49
N ALA A 86 2.16 5.14 5.39
CA ALA A 86 3.49 5.64 5.67
C ALA A 86 4.40 5.44 4.46
N LYS A 87 5.22 6.46 4.15
CA LYS A 87 6.21 6.37 3.06
C LYS A 87 7.24 5.25 3.28
N GLY A 88 7.51 4.90 4.54
CA GLY A 88 8.50 3.89 4.91
C GLY A 88 9.91 4.45 5.07
N ASP A 89 10.88 3.56 5.23
CA ASP A 89 12.30 3.93 5.29
C ASP A 89 12.80 4.38 3.92
N LYS A 90 13.40 5.57 3.86
CA LYS A 90 14.01 6.16 2.66
C LYS A 90 15.18 5.33 2.09
N ASN A 91 15.74 4.43 2.88
CA ASN A 91 16.82 3.53 2.47
C ASN A 91 16.32 2.29 1.73
N LEU A 92 15.00 2.02 1.78
CA LEU A 92 14.39 0.93 1.02
C LEU A 92 13.96 1.42 -0.36
N THR A 93 14.08 0.54 -1.35
CA THR A 93 13.52 0.82 -2.66
C THR A 93 12.00 0.93 -2.56
N GLY A 94 11.44 1.95 -3.20
CA GLY A 94 10.00 2.21 -3.25
C GLY A 94 9.51 3.19 -2.20
N LEU A 95 8.21 3.47 -2.22
CA LEU A 95 7.48 4.27 -1.25
C LEU A 95 6.24 3.51 -0.84
N GLY A 96 6.03 3.35 0.46
CA GLY A 96 4.92 2.54 0.99
C GLY A 96 5.36 1.18 1.56
N ASN A 97 6.63 1.04 1.96
CA ASN A 97 7.08 -0.10 2.75
C ASN A 97 6.88 0.19 4.25
N TYR A 98 5.86 -0.39 4.88
CA TYR A 98 5.55 -0.14 6.30
C TYR A 98 4.81 -1.31 6.94
N ILE A 99 4.72 -1.32 8.28
CA ILE A 99 4.02 -2.36 9.03
C ILE A 99 2.90 -1.73 9.84
N ILE A 100 1.69 -2.24 9.67
CA ILE A 100 0.54 -1.91 10.50
C ILE A 100 0.49 -2.93 11.63
N LYS A 101 0.52 -2.43 12.87
CA LYS A 101 0.46 -3.24 14.08
C LYS A 101 -0.94 -3.18 14.65
N LEU A 102 -1.61 -4.33 14.71
CA LEU A 102 -2.93 -4.47 15.33
C LEU A 102 -2.76 -4.91 16.77
N HIS A 103 -3.37 -4.15 17.68
CA HIS A 103 -3.34 -4.41 19.12
C HIS A 103 -4.73 -4.79 19.61
N ASP A 104 -4.80 -5.55 20.70
CA ASP A 104 -6.05 -5.79 21.41
C ASP A 104 -6.43 -4.61 22.34
N CYS A 105 -7.55 -4.74 23.05
CA CYS A 105 -7.99 -3.72 24.01
C CYS A 105 -7.08 -3.53 25.24
N LYS A 106 -6.04 -4.36 25.38
CA LYS A 106 -5.03 -4.30 26.44
C LYS A 106 -3.66 -3.85 25.89
N GLU A 107 -3.62 -3.30 24.68
CA GLU A 107 -2.41 -2.86 23.98
C GLU A 107 -1.41 -4.01 23.68
N GLN A 108 -1.88 -5.26 23.66
CA GLN A 108 -1.05 -6.40 23.27
C GLN A 108 -1.05 -6.55 21.75
N LEU A 109 0.14 -6.68 21.16
CA LEU A 109 0.31 -6.87 19.73
C LEU A 109 -0.28 -8.23 19.30
N LEU A 110 -1.38 -8.20 18.53
CA LEU A 110 -2.05 -9.39 18.01
C LEU A 110 -1.52 -9.80 16.64
N MET A 111 -1.32 -8.82 15.76
CA MET A 111 -1.01 -9.08 14.36
C MET A 111 -0.18 -7.96 13.75
N ALA A 112 0.74 -8.33 12.86
CA ALA A 112 1.46 -7.40 12.02
C ALA A 112 1.03 -7.59 10.55
N LEU A 113 0.55 -6.52 9.92
CA LEU A 113 0.28 -6.47 8.48
C LEU A 113 1.43 -5.74 7.79
N VAL A 114 2.22 -6.44 7.00
CA VAL A 114 3.33 -5.86 6.24
C VAL A 114 2.80 -5.33 4.92
N MET A 115 3.06 -4.07 4.65
CA MET A 115 2.79 -3.40 3.38
C MET A 115 4.11 -3.29 2.63
N LEU A 116 4.20 -3.91 1.45
CA LEU A 116 5.39 -3.86 0.59
C LEU A 116 5.04 -3.26 -0.77
N ASP A 117 5.79 -2.22 -1.13
CA ASP A 117 5.73 -1.62 -2.45
C ASP A 117 6.48 -2.50 -3.45
N SER A 118 5.74 -3.18 -4.33
CA SER A 118 6.32 -4.06 -5.34
C SER A 118 6.98 -3.32 -6.51
N ASN A 119 7.08 -1.99 -6.44
CA ASN A 119 7.60 -1.12 -7.49
C ASN A 119 6.73 -1.20 -8.77
N MET A 120 7.15 -0.50 -9.83
CA MET A 120 6.35 -0.32 -11.05
C MET A 120 6.89 -1.15 -12.22
N TYR A 121 7.98 -0.71 -12.83
CA TYR A 121 8.60 -1.32 -14.01
C TYR A 121 10.11 -1.41 -13.79
N ARG A 122 10.75 -2.51 -14.20
CA ARG A 122 12.19 -2.79 -13.92
C ARG A 122 13.13 -1.66 -14.32
N ASP A 123 12.77 -0.87 -15.34
CA ASP A 123 13.55 0.28 -15.83
C ASP A 123 12.70 1.56 -15.96
N GLY A 124 11.56 1.63 -15.25
CA GLY A 124 10.63 2.75 -15.35
C GLY A 124 9.91 2.86 -16.71
N TRP A 125 9.99 1.82 -17.55
CA TRP A 125 9.46 1.80 -18.90
C TRP A 125 8.39 0.70 -19.05
N PHE A 126 7.23 1.02 -19.63
CA PHE A 126 6.09 0.10 -19.75
C PHE A 126 6.40 -1.30 -20.34
N TYR A 127 7.27 -1.40 -21.35
CA TYR A 127 7.74 -2.64 -21.97
C TYR A 127 8.92 -3.34 -21.25
N SER A 128 9.50 -2.77 -20.18
CA SER A 128 10.61 -3.42 -19.45
C SER A 128 10.16 -4.58 -18.54
N GLY A 129 8.85 -4.83 -18.48
CA GLY A 129 8.24 -5.76 -17.54
C GLY A 129 8.16 -5.18 -16.12
N PHE A 130 7.38 -5.86 -15.28
CA PHE A 130 7.13 -5.45 -13.89
C PHE A 130 8.38 -5.61 -13.04
N ASP A 131 8.64 -4.60 -12.20
CA ASP A 131 9.65 -4.71 -11.16
C ASP A 131 9.15 -5.66 -10.05
N CYS A 132 10.06 -6.07 -9.17
CA CYS A 132 9.78 -7.00 -8.10
C CYS A 132 10.17 -6.41 -6.75
N ILE A 133 9.64 -7.02 -5.69
CA ILE A 133 10.14 -6.79 -4.34
C ILE A 133 11.62 -7.20 -4.32
N ARG A 134 12.48 -6.28 -3.89
CA ARG A 134 13.93 -6.46 -3.87
C ARG A 134 14.39 -7.13 -2.57
N GLU A 135 15.62 -7.64 -2.58
CA GLU A 135 16.19 -8.38 -1.44
C GLU A 135 16.28 -7.53 -0.17
N GLU A 136 16.56 -6.22 -0.29
CA GLU A 136 16.60 -5.32 0.87
C GLU A 136 15.21 -5.15 1.51
N GLN A 137 14.13 -5.20 0.72
CA GLN A 137 12.76 -5.09 1.23
C GLN A 137 12.34 -6.38 1.96
N THR A 138 12.70 -7.55 1.44
CA THR A 138 12.45 -8.83 2.12
C THR A 138 13.32 -9.01 3.36
N ALA A 139 14.58 -8.58 3.33
CA ALA A 139 15.47 -8.59 4.49
C ALA A 139 14.91 -7.69 5.60
N TRP A 140 14.53 -6.46 5.28
CA TRP A 140 13.90 -5.53 6.22
C TRP A 140 12.60 -6.11 6.82
N CYS A 141 11.71 -6.64 5.97
CA CYS A 141 10.48 -7.29 6.42
C CYS A 141 10.77 -8.43 7.41
N THR A 142 11.75 -9.27 7.09
CA THR A 142 12.14 -10.41 7.94
C THR A 142 12.70 -9.94 9.28
N GLU A 143 13.54 -8.90 9.27
CA GLU A 143 14.11 -8.31 10.48
C GLU A 143 13.03 -7.71 11.38
N GLU A 144 12.11 -6.92 10.82
CA GLU A 144 11.03 -6.28 11.57
C GLU A 144 10.06 -7.32 12.18
N ILE A 145 9.64 -8.32 11.40
CA ILE A 145 8.82 -9.41 11.93
C ILE A 145 9.56 -10.19 13.03
N SER A 146 10.87 -10.41 12.89
CA SER A 146 11.67 -11.08 13.92
C SER A 146 11.75 -10.27 15.20
N LYS A 147 11.86 -8.94 15.11
CA LYS A 147 11.80 -8.04 16.28
C LYS A 147 10.46 -8.12 16.98
N LEU A 148 9.35 -8.13 16.22
CA LEU A 148 8.01 -8.23 16.79
C LEU A 148 7.76 -9.61 17.43
N LYS A 149 8.26 -10.70 16.83
CA LYS A 149 8.17 -12.05 17.42
C LYS A 149 8.93 -12.20 18.73
N LYS A 150 10.03 -11.47 18.92
CA LYS A 150 10.72 -11.43 20.23
C LYS A 150 9.86 -10.78 21.32
N GLN A 151 8.94 -9.89 20.95
CA GLN A 151 8.01 -9.24 21.88
C GLN A 151 6.76 -10.10 22.13
N ASN A 152 6.28 -10.79 21.10
CA ASN A 152 5.19 -11.76 21.19
C ASN A 152 5.48 -13.01 20.34
N HIS A 153 5.77 -14.13 21.01
CA HIS A 153 6.12 -15.39 20.33
C HIS A 153 4.98 -15.96 19.48
N ASP A 154 3.71 -15.68 19.84
CA ASP A 154 2.51 -16.15 19.13
C ASP A 154 2.02 -15.18 18.05
N LEU A 155 2.86 -14.19 17.69
CA LEU A 155 2.50 -13.17 16.71
C LEU A 155 2.14 -13.79 15.35
N LYS A 156 0.94 -13.43 14.87
CA LYS A 156 0.52 -13.68 13.49
C LYS A 156 0.98 -12.54 12.58
N SER A 157 1.49 -12.86 11.40
CA SER A 157 1.91 -11.88 10.41
C SER A 157 1.30 -12.18 9.04
N SER A 158 0.83 -11.15 8.36
CA SER A 158 0.35 -11.22 6.97
C SER A 158 1.03 -10.13 6.16
N SER A 159 1.26 -10.36 4.87
CA SER A 159 1.93 -9.40 3.99
C SER A 159 1.05 -9.11 2.77
N PHE A 160 0.95 -7.84 2.41
CA PHE A 160 0.20 -7.32 1.27
C PHE A 160 1.14 -6.59 0.32
N PHE A 161 0.93 -6.82 -0.98
CA PHE A 161 1.70 -6.24 -2.08
C PHE A 161 0.86 -6.27 -3.35
N SER A 162 1.14 -5.35 -4.28
CA SER A 162 0.34 -5.18 -5.51
C SER A 162 0.65 -6.26 -6.57
N TYR A 163 1.88 -6.78 -6.63
CA TYR A 163 2.31 -7.83 -7.57
C TYR A 163 2.84 -9.09 -6.88
N ALA A 164 2.55 -10.25 -7.47
CA ALA A 164 2.95 -11.56 -6.95
C ALA A 164 4.47 -11.71 -6.82
N LEU A 165 4.90 -12.35 -5.73
CA LEU A 165 6.28 -12.81 -5.53
C LEU A 165 6.67 -13.76 -6.67
N THR A 166 7.86 -13.54 -7.26
CA THR A 166 8.39 -14.39 -8.34
C THR A 166 8.69 -15.82 -7.89
N ARG A 167 8.83 -16.06 -6.58
CA ARG A 167 9.00 -17.39 -6.00
C ARG A 167 8.41 -17.45 -4.60
N ILE A 168 7.59 -18.46 -4.34
CA ILE A 168 7.12 -18.83 -3.00
C ILE A 168 7.82 -20.14 -2.65
N GLN A 169 8.59 -20.15 -1.57
CA GLN A 169 9.31 -21.34 -1.11
C GLN A 169 8.95 -21.57 0.35
N ALA A 170 8.47 -22.78 0.67
CA ALA A 170 8.29 -23.21 2.04
C ALA A 170 9.65 -23.68 2.57
N SER A 171 10.12 -23.09 3.66
CA SER A 171 11.23 -23.64 4.47
C SER A 171 10.63 -24.30 5.71
N LEU A 172 11.06 -25.53 5.99
CA LEU A 172 10.80 -26.22 7.25
C LEU A 172 11.76 -25.71 8.33
#